data_AF-A0A3L7URM1-F1
#
_entry.id   AF-A0A3L7URM1-F1
#
_cell.length_a   1.000
_cell.length_b   1.000
_cell.length_c   1.000
_cell.angle_alpha   90.00
_cell.angle_beta   90.00
_cell.angle_gamma   90.00
#
_symmetry.space_group_name_H-M   'P 1'
#
loop_
_entity.id
_entity.type
_entity.pdbx_description
1 polymer ?
#
loop_
_entity_poly.entity_id
_entity_poly.type
_entity_poly.pdbx_seq_one_letter_code
_entity_poly.pdbx_strand_id
1 'polypeptide(L)'
;MPAKHVSLLDPLSKLDVREDIMRKLVCTGLLLATTALHVGCVIPMYSSDPAIRARQLIYMSENLRMINDIWERIWYVDMPDIETPYRTHGGVI
;
A
#
# COMPACT_ATOMS: atom_id res chain seq x y z
N MET A 1 47.61 -3.44 31.50
CA MET A 1 47.48 -2.30 30.57
C MET A 1 46.64 -2.72 29.35
N PRO A 2 45.30 -2.65 29.42
CA PRO A 2 44.40 -3.08 28.33
C PRO A 2 43.83 -1.86 27.57
N ALA A 3 44.63 -1.21 26.73
CA ALA A 3 44.18 0.00 26.00
C ALA A 3 44.07 -0.17 24.48
N LYS A 4 44.67 -1.21 23.88
CA LYS A 4 44.66 -1.39 22.41
C LYS A 4 43.45 -2.13 21.84
N HIS A 5 42.74 -2.91 22.65
CA HIS A 5 41.65 -3.78 22.15
C HIS A 5 40.33 -3.03 21.93
N VAL A 6 40.08 -1.92 22.63
CA VAL A 6 38.83 -1.13 22.52
C VAL A 6 38.83 -0.27 21.24
N SER A 7 39.97 0.32 20.90
CA SER A 7 40.11 1.25 19.77
C SER A 7 39.91 0.64 18.37
N LEU A 8 39.90 -0.69 18.22
CA LEU A 8 39.67 -1.38 16.94
C LEU A 8 38.20 -1.83 16.75
N LEU A 9 37.45 -1.95 17.84
CA LEU A 9 36.00 -2.22 17.81
C LEU A 9 35.17 -0.97 17.49
N ASP A 10 35.70 0.21 17.80
CA ASP A 10 35.08 1.51 17.47
C ASP A 10 34.88 1.75 15.96
N PRO A 11 35.88 1.54 15.07
CA PRO A 11 35.67 1.70 13.64
C PRO A 11 34.73 0.63 13.08
N LEU A 12 34.84 -0.63 13.52
CA LEU A 12 34.02 -1.72 13.00
C LEU A 12 32.53 -1.54 13.37
N SER A 13 32.24 -1.12 14.61
CA SER A 13 30.86 -0.79 15.02
C SER A 13 30.30 0.44 14.29
N LYS A 14 31.12 1.44 13.97
CA LYS A 14 30.69 2.58 13.14
C LYS A 14 30.42 2.21 11.68
N LEU A 15 31.08 1.17 11.14
CA LEU A 15 30.79 0.65 9.81
C LEU A 15 29.42 -0.05 9.80
N ASP A 16 29.17 -0.92 10.78
CA ASP A 16 27.91 -1.65 10.96
C ASP A 16 26.70 -0.72 11.14
N VAL A 17 26.82 0.27 12.05
CA VAL A 17 25.78 1.29 12.27
C VAL A 17 25.51 2.12 11.02
N ARG A 18 26.53 2.42 10.20
CA ARG A 18 26.35 3.18 8.97
C ARG A 18 25.60 2.37 7.90
N GLU A 19 25.87 1.08 7.79
CA GLU A 19 25.15 0.20 6.87
C GLU A 19 23.68 0.04 7.28
N ASP A 20 23.40 -0.10 8.58
CA ASP A 20 22.03 -0.12 9.10
C ASP A 20 21.28 1.19 8.88
N ILE A 21 21.95 2.33 9.09
CA ILE A 21 21.37 3.65 8.82
C ILE A 21 21.04 3.77 7.33
N MET A 22 21.95 3.40 6.43
CA MET A 22 21.68 3.46 4.99
C MET A 22 20.54 2.54 4.58
N ARG A 23 20.49 1.30 5.10
CA ARG A 23 19.38 0.36 4.84
C ARG A 23 18.04 0.94 5.28
N LYS A 24 17.97 1.50 6.50
CA LYS A 24 16.75 2.13 7.03
C LYS A 24 16.33 3.34 6.21
N LEU A 25 17.28 4.18 5.80
CA LEU A 25 17.00 5.35 4.96
C LEU A 25 16.47 4.95 3.58
N VAL A 26 17.07 3.94 2.95
CA VAL A 26 16.61 3.43 1.64
C VAL A 26 15.20 2.83 1.75
N CYS A 27 14.94 1.99 2.75
CA CYS A 27 13.61 1.40 2.95
C CYS A 27 12.55 2.48 3.23
N THR A 28 12.87 3.46 4.08
CA THR A 28 11.95 4.54 4.43
C THR A 28 11.68 5.45 3.22
N GLY A 29 12.73 5.78 2.45
CA GLY A 29 12.60 6.55 1.22
C GLY A 29 11.74 5.87 0.17
N LEU A 30 11.91 4.55 -0.02
CA LEU A 30 11.08 3.77 -0.95
C LEU A 30 9.62 3.73 -0.53
N LEU A 31 9.32 3.50 0.75
CA LEU A 31 7.95 3.51 1.26
C LEU A 31 7.28 4.87 1.11
N LEU A 32 8.01 5.96 1.37
CA LEU A 32 7.49 7.31 1.17
C LEU A 32 7.24 7.61 -0.32
N ALA A 33 8.15 7.17 -1.20
CA ALA A 33 7.98 7.38 -2.63
C ALA A 33 6.75 6.63 -3.17
N THR A 34 6.56 5.36 -2.82
CA THR A 34 5.42 4.57 -3.30
C THR A 34 4.09 5.09 -2.77
N THR A 35 4.03 5.49 -1.51
CA THR A 35 2.81 6.07 -0.91
C THR A 35 2.48 7.44 -1.50
N ALA A 36 3.46 8.32 -1.70
CA ALA A 36 3.25 9.64 -2.30
C ALA A 36 2.72 9.57 -3.75
N LEU A 37 3.16 8.56 -4.52
CA LEU A 37 2.65 8.31 -5.87
C LEU A 37 1.20 7.79 -5.85
N HIS A 38 0.83 6.95 -4.87
CA HIS A 38 -0.50 6.36 -4.78
C HIS A 38 -1.60 7.35 -4.37
N VAL A 39 -1.27 8.29 -3.49
CA VAL A 39 -2.25 9.26 -2.96
C VAL A 39 -2.58 10.36 -3.99
N GLY A 40 -1.87 10.42 -5.11
CA GLY A 40 -2.11 11.40 -6.18
C GLY A 40 -1.61 12.81 -5.85
N CYS A 41 -0.77 12.97 -4.82
CA CYS A 41 -0.18 14.26 -4.46
C CYS A 41 0.80 14.78 -5.53
N VAL A 42 1.44 13.86 -6.26
CA VAL A 42 2.49 14.16 -7.25
C VAL A 42 1.96 14.04 -8.69
N ILE A 43 0.96 13.18 -8.93
CA ILE A 43 0.41 12.92 -10.26
C ILE A 43 -1.09 13.24 -10.25
N PRO A 44 -1.57 14.14 -11.12
CA PRO A 44 -2.99 14.44 -11.20
C PRO A 44 -3.76 13.20 -11.67
N MET A 45 -4.53 12.59 -10.77
CA MET A 45 -5.33 11.40 -11.04
C MET A 45 -6.59 11.70 -11.86
N TYR A 46 -7.07 12.95 -11.82
CA TYR A 46 -8.30 13.39 -12.48
C TYR A 46 -8.03 14.47 -13.52
N SER A 47 -8.93 14.59 -14.49
CA SER A 47 -8.87 15.63 -15.52
C SER A 47 -8.94 17.05 -14.90
N SER A 48 -8.26 18.01 -15.53
CA SER A 48 -8.34 19.42 -15.16
C SER A 48 -9.70 20.04 -15.54
N ASP A 49 -10.34 19.52 -16.59
CA ASP A 49 -11.69 19.94 -17.01
C ASP A 49 -12.73 19.52 -15.96
N PRO A 50 -13.46 20.49 -15.36
CA PRO A 50 -14.47 20.19 -14.34
C PRO A 50 -15.61 19.29 -14.82
N ALA A 51 -16.01 19.37 -16.09
CA ALA A 51 -17.11 18.55 -16.62
C ALA A 51 -16.73 17.07 -16.67
N ILE A 52 -15.50 16.78 -17.10
CA ILE A 52 -14.96 15.42 -17.15
C ILE A 52 -14.65 14.93 -15.72
N ARG A 53 -14.07 15.79 -14.88
CA ARG A 53 -13.72 15.46 -13.49
C ARG A 53 -14.94 15.08 -12.65
N ALA A 54 -16.05 15.79 -12.79
CA ALA A 54 -17.28 15.46 -12.05
C ALA A 54 -17.75 14.03 -12.36
N ARG A 55 -17.73 13.63 -13.64
CA ARG A 55 -18.07 12.27 -14.06
C ARG A 55 -17.10 11.24 -13.49
N GLN A 56 -15.79 11.51 -13.53
CA GLN A 56 -14.77 10.61 -12.97
C GLN A 56 -14.97 10.41 -11.45
N LEU A 57 -15.27 11.47 -10.71
CA LEU A 57 -15.51 11.41 -9.27
C LEU A 57 -16.79 10.64 -8.93
N ILE A 58 -17.85 10.77 -9.73
CA ILE A 58 -19.08 10.00 -9.55
C ILE A 58 -18.80 8.51 -9.72
N TYR A 59 -18.14 8.09 -10.81
CA TYR A 59 -17.79 6.69 -11.01
C TYR A 59 -16.85 6.15 -9.93
N MET A 60 -15.89 6.97 -9.49
CA MET A 60 -15.02 6.59 -8.38
C MET A 60 -15.83 6.36 -7.10
N SER A 61 -16.74 7.27 -6.75
CA SER A 61 -17.59 7.13 -5.56
C SER A 61 -18.45 5.87 -5.60
N GLU A 62 -18.94 5.49 -6.79
CA GLU A 62 -19.76 4.29 -6.96
C GLU A 62 -18.91 3.02 -6.82
N ASN A 63 -17.71 3.00 -7.41
CA ASN A 63 -16.76 1.90 -7.21
C ASN A 63 -16.34 1.74 -5.75
N LEU A 64 -16.18 2.83 -4.99
CA LEU A 64 -15.83 2.77 -3.57
C LEU A 64 -16.95 2.16 -2.72
N ARG A 65 -18.22 2.32 -3.11
CA ARG A 65 -19.35 1.67 -2.41
C ARG A 65 -19.33 0.15 -2.56
N MET A 66 -18.85 -0.33 -3.72
CA MET A 66 -18.76 -1.76 -4.05
C MET A 66 -17.47 -2.43 -3.52
N ILE A 67 -16.61 -1.69 -2.81
CA ILE A 67 -15.30 -2.20 -2.38
C ILE A 67 -15.41 -3.39 -1.41
N ASN A 68 -16.47 -3.44 -0.60
CA ASN A 68 -16.69 -4.51 0.36
C ASN A 68 -16.98 -5.84 -0.36
N ASP A 69 -17.91 -5.82 -1.32
CA ASP A 69 -18.22 -6.98 -2.19
C ASP A 69 -16.99 -7.45 -2.98
N ILE A 70 -16.16 -6.52 -3.47
CA ILE A 70 -14.92 -6.87 -4.17
C ILE A 70 -13.92 -7.53 -3.21
N TRP A 71 -13.83 -7.03 -1.98
CA TRP A 71 -12.93 -7.56 -0.96
C TRP A 71 -13.32 -8.99 -0.55
N GLU A 72 -14.61 -9.24 -0.35
CA GLU A 72 -15.16 -10.57 -0.03
C GLU A 72 -14.92 -11.55 -1.17
N ARG A 73 -15.03 -11.08 -2.42
CA ARG A 73 -14.70 -11.86 -3.62
C ARG A 73 -13.20 -12.18 -3.76
N ILE A 74 -12.29 -11.25 -3.43
CA ILE A 74 -10.83 -11.48 -3.51
C ILE A 74 -10.40 -12.60 -2.56
N TRP A 75 -11.01 -12.64 -1.38
CA TRP A 75 -10.73 -13.66 -0.36
C TRP A 75 -11.59 -14.91 -0.50
N TYR A 76 -12.38 -15.03 -1.58
CA TYR A 76 -13.29 -16.15 -1.82
C TYR A 76 -14.28 -16.41 -0.67
N VAL A 77 -14.61 -15.38 0.11
CA VAL A 77 -15.59 -15.47 1.22
C VAL A 77 -17.01 -15.62 0.66
N ASP A 78 -17.28 -15.04 -0.50
CA ASP A 78 -18.54 -15.18 -1.25
C ASP A 78 -18.61 -16.44 -2.12
N MET A 79 -17.71 -17.41 -1.93
CA MET A 79 -17.83 -18.70 -2.62
C MET A 79 -19.13 -19.37 -2.12
N PRO A 80 -20.08 -19.73 -3.01
CA PRO A 80 -21.29 -20.38 -2.57
C PRO A 80 -20.93 -21.69 -1.86
N ASP A 81 -21.40 -21.84 -0.64
CA ASP A 81 -21.39 -23.12 0.03
C ASP A 81 -22.32 -24.07 -0.74
N ILE A 82 -21.78 -25.16 -1.26
CA ILE A 82 -22.55 -26.17 -2.01
C ILE A 82 -23.60 -26.88 -1.14
N GLU A 83 -23.55 -26.68 0.18
CA GLU A 83 -24.45 -27.30 1.15
C GLU A 83 -25.72 -26.47 1.44
N THR A 84 -25.83 -25.21 0.96
CA THR A 84 -27.05 -24.40 1.13
C THR A 84 -27.50 -23.70 -0.16
N PRO A 85 -28.79 -23.83 -0.56
CA PRO A 85 -29.29 -23.42 -1.89
C PRO A 85 -29.44 -21.90 -2.10
N TYR A 86 -29.11 -21.08 -1.11
CA TYR A 86 -29.13 -19.64 -1.23
C TYR A 86 -27.81 -19.13 -0.70
N ARG A 87 -26.90 -18.66 -1.58
CA ARG A 87 -25.89 -17.58 -1.37
C ARG A 87 -25.04 -17.31 -2.62
N THR A 88 -25.61 -17.43 -3.82
CA THR A 88 -25.14 -16.61 -4.96
C THR A 88 -26.35 -16.16 -5.74
N HIS A 89 -26.48 -14.85 -5.91
CA HIS A 89 -27.11 -14.34 -7.10
C HIS A 89 -26.37 -13.06 -7.50
N GLY A 90 -25.53 -13.18 -8.54
CA GLY A 90 -25.41 -12.12 -9.55
C GLY A 90 -26.68 -11.99 -10.40
N GLY A 91 -27.84 -12.24 -9.81
CA GLY A 91 -29.16 -12.06 -10.36
C GLY A 91 -29.87 -11.03 -9.48
N VAL A 92 -29.96 -9.83 -10.00
CA VAL A 92 -30.84 -8.73 -9.59
C VAL A 92 -32.14 -9.24 -8.95
N ILE A 93 -32.56 -8.62 -7.84
CA ILE A 93 -33.99 -8.43 -7.50
C ILE A 93 -34.46 -7.09 -8.06
#